data_AF-A0A1I8AR81-F1
#
_entry.id   AF-A0A1I8AR81-F1
#
_cell.length_a   1.000
_cell.length_b   1.000
_cell.length_c   1.000
_cell.angle_alpha   90.00
_cell.angle_beta   90.00
_cell.angle_gamma   90.00
#
_symmetry.space_group_name_H-M   'P 1'
#
loop_
_entity.id
_entity.type
_entity.pdbx_description
1 polymer ?
#
loop_
_entity_poly.entity_id
_entity_poly.type
_entity_poly.pdbx_seq_one_letter_code
_entity_poly.pdbx_strand_id
1 'polypeptide(L)' 'MKDGIELNPSADVKMEAAEDGTQRLILSNVEFFSEGYYRCVASNEYGTASTKAELSLA' A
#
# COMPACT_ATOMS: atom_id res chain seq x y z
N MET A 1 -1.84 0.05 -4.02
CA MET A 1 -3.23 -0.28 -4.45
C MET A 1 -3.82 -1.33 -3.52
N LYS A 2 -5.14 -1.31 -3.30
CA LYS A 2 -5.92 -2.29 -2.56
C LYS A 2 -6.89 -2.98 -3.53
N ASP A 3 -6.87 -4.30 -3.60
CA ASP A 3 -7.76 -5.10 -4.45
C ASP A 3 -7.79 -4.68 -5.93
N GLY A 4 -6.66 -4.19 -6.43
CA GLY A 4 -6.51 -3.67 -7.80
C GLY A 4 -6.88 -2.20 -7.99
N ILE A 5 -7.39 -1.52 -6.95
CA ILE A 5 -7.75 -0.11 -6.98
C ILE A 5 -6.62 0.74 -6.39
N GLU A 6 -6.26 1.83 -7.05
CA GLU A 6 -5.27 2.76 -6.53
C GLU A 6 -5.72 3.36 -5.19
N LEU A 7 -4.77 3.43 -4.25
CA LEU A 7 -5.02 4.03 -2.94
C LEU A 7 -4.62 5.49 -3.03
N ASN A 8 -5.54 6.37 -2.65
CA ASN A 8 -5.24 7.80 -2.53
C ASN A 8 -4.91 8.13 -1.08
N PRO A 9 -3.95 9.04 -0.82
CA PRO A 9 -3.70 9.54 0.52
C PRO A 9 -4.96 10.16 1.13
N SER A 10 -5.20 9.89 2.41
CA SER A 10 -6.34 10.41 3.16
C SER A 10 -5.94 10.60 4.63
N ALA A 11 -6.90 10.97 5.50
CA ALA A 11 -6.63 11.07 6.94
C ALA A 11 -6.16 9.73 7.53
N ASP A 12 -6.67 8.62 7.00
CA ASP A 12 -6.42 7.26 7.50
C ASP A 12 -5.40 6.49 6.66
N VAL A 13 -4.98 7.03 5.50
CA VAL A 13 -4.03 6.39 4.58
C VAL A 13 -2.85 7.32 4.34
N LYS A 14 -1.68 6.96 4.86
CA LYS A 14 -0.43 7.70 4.66
C LYS A 14 0.59 6.85 3.90
N MET A 15 1.31 7.48 3.00
CA MET A 15 2.43 6.88 2.29
C MET A 15 3.70 7.66 2.59
N GLU A 16 4.78 6.97 2.91
CA GLU A 16 6.08 7.57 3.22
C GLU A 16 7.19 6.92 2.40
N ALA A 17 8.11 7.75 1.92
CA ALA A 17 9.36 7.31 1.31
C ALA A 17 10.49 7.58 2.29
N ALA A 18 11.16 6.54 2.76
CA ALA A 18 12.35 6.66 3.58
C ALA A 18 13.58 6.97 2.72
N GLU A 19 14.61 7.57 3.32
CA GLU A 19 15.86 7.94 2.64
C GLU A 19 16.63 6.72 2.10
N ASP A 20 16.42 5.53 2.69
CA ASP A 20 17.01 4.26 2.25
C ASP A 20 16.29 3.62 1.05
N GLY A 21 15.27 4.28 0.50
CA GLY A 21 14.45 3.80 -0.61
C GLY A 21 13.24 2.97 -0.20
N THR A 22 13.05 2.70 1.10
CA THR A 22 11.89 1.95 1.60
C THR A 22 10.61 2.75 1.43
N GLN A 23 9.61 2.14 0.80
CA GLN A 23 8.25 2.68 0.71
C GLN A 23 7.38 2.09 1.81
N ARG A 24 6.69 2.94 2.58
CA ARG A 24 5.80 2.53 3.69
C ARG A 24 4.38 2.98 3.40
N LEU A 25 3.44 2.05 3.57
CA LEU A 25 2.01 2.33 3.62
C LEU A 25 1.56 2.20 5.08
N ILE A 26 1.00 3.28 5.63
CA ILE A 26 0.52 3.35 7.00
C ILE A 26 -1.00 3.53 6.95
N LEU A 27 -1.72 2.61 7.56
CA LEU A 27 -3.16 2.63 7.69
C LEU A 27 -3.52 2.90 9.14
N SER A 28 -4.27 3.97 9.39
CA SER A 28 -4.85 4.32 10.69
C SER A 28 -6.34 3.95 10.70
N ASN A 29 -6.94 3.79 11.89
CA ASN A 29 -8.37 3.48 12.03
C ASN A 29 -8.81 2.29 11.14
N VAL A 30 -8.07 1.19 11.21
CA VAL A 30 -8.33 0.00 10.38
C VAL A 30 -9.64 -0.67 10.82
N GLU A 31 -10.57 -0.81 9.87
CA GLU A 31 -11.89 -1.41 10.06
C GLU A 31 -12.11 -2.60 9.10
N PHE A 32 -13.24 -3.31 9.22
CA PHE A 32 -13.58 -4.48 8.40
C PHE A 32 -13.43 -4.23 6.88
N PHE A 33 -13.82 -3.04 6.39
CA PHE A 33 -13.66 -2.71 4.96
C PHE A 33 -12.20 -2.48 4.53
N SER A 34 -11.29 -2.31 5.49
CA SER A 34 -9.85 -2.19 5.25
C SER A 34 -9.21 -3.55 4.96
N GLU A 35 -9.82 -4.67 5.36
CA GLU A 35 -9.33 -6.00 5.00
C GLU A 35 -9.20 -6.16 3.47
N GLY A 36 -8.19 -6.90 3.04
CA GLY A 36 -7.98 -7.19 1.63
C GLY A 36 -6.52 -7.29 1.25
N TYR A 37 -6.27 -7.31 -0.07
CA TYR A 37 -4.94 -7.48 -0.62
C TYR A 37 -4.33 -6.14 -1.03
N TYR A 38 -3.20 -5.83 -0.43
CA TYR A 38 -2.42 -4.64 -0.72
C TYR A 38 -1.26 -4.99 -1.64
N ARG A 39 -1.04 -4.18 -2.66
CA ARG A 39 0.08 -4.32 -3.59
C ARG A 39 0.83 -2.99 -3.73
N CYS A 40 2.15 -3.06 -3.53
CA CYS A 40 3.08 -2.00 -3.88
C CYS A 40 3.63 -2.31 -5.28
N VAL A 41 3.67 -1.30 -6.15
CA VAL A 41 4.16 -1.40 -7.52
C VAL A 41 5.22 -0.32 -7.72
N ALA A 42 6.44 -0.74 -8.07
CA ALA A 42 7.54 0.16 -8.41
C ALA A 42 7.83 0.01 -9.91
N SER A 43 7.77 1.11 -10.66
CA SER A 43 8.00 1.11 -12.11
C SER A 43 9.04 2.15 -12.50
N ASN A 44 9.88 1.81 -13.45
CA ASN A 44 10.80 2.72 -14.13
C ASN A 44 10.75 2.47 -15.66
N GLU A 45 11.61 3.14 -16.43
CA GLU A 45 11.65 3.01 -17.89
C GLU A 45 12.05 1.59 -18.37
N TYR A 46 12.66 0.78 -17.51
CA TYR A 46 13.15 -0.56 -17.84
C TYR A 46 12.18 -1.67 -17.41
N GLY A 47 11.14 -1.36 -16.62
CA GLY A 47 10.13 -2.33 -16.23
C GLY A 47 9.46 -2.04 -14.89
N THR A 48 8.84 -3.08 -14.34
CA THR A 48 8.01 -3.00 -13.14
C THR A 48 8.30 -4.15 -12.18
N ALA A 49 8.42 -3.84 -10.90
CA ALA A 49 8.48 -4.79 -9.80
C ALA A 49 7.29 -4.58 -8.86
N SER A 50 6.86 -5.63 -8.14
CA SER A 50 5.73 -5.49 -7.20
C SER A 50 5.77 -6.50 -6.07
N THR A 51 5.23 -6.09 -4.91
CA THR A 51 5.07 -6.92 -3.70
C THR A 51 3.62 -6.92 -3.26
N LYS A 52 3.12 -8.08 -2.80
CA LYS A 52 1.73 -8.27 -2.32
C LYS A 52 1.74 -8.67 -0.84
N ALA A 53 0.82 -8.09 -0.07
CA ALA A 53 0.56 -8.44 1.33
C ALA A 53 -0.95 -8.53 1.58
N GLU A 54 -1.36 -9.39 2.52
CA GLU A 54 -2.75 -9.54 2.95
C GLU A 54 -2.93 -8.85 4.31
N LEU A 55 -3.98 -8.06 4.43
CA LEU A 55 -4.44 -7.50 5.70
C LEU A 55 -5.72 -8.23 6.09
N SER A 56 -5.68 -8.93 7.22
CA SER A 56 -6.83 -9.58 7.82
C SER A 56 -6.96 -9.16 9.29
N LEU A 57 -8.18 -8.88 9.71
CA LEU A 57 -8.58 -8.59 11.08
C LEU A 57 -9.06 -9.89 11.72
N ALA A 58 -8.60 -10.16 12.93
CA ALA A 58 -8.97 -11.33 13.72
C ALA A 58 -10.08 -11.00 14.73
#